data_AF-A0A9P4JLW2-F1
#
_entry.id   AF-A0A9P4JLW2-F1
#
_cell.length_a   1.000
_cell.length_b   1.000
_cell.length_c   1.000
_cell.angle_alpha   90.00
_cell.angle_beta   90.00
_cell.angle_gamma   90.00
#
_symmetry.space_group_name_H-M   'P 1'
#
loop_
_entity.id
_entity.type
_entity.pdbx_description
1 polymer ?
#
loop_
_entity_poly.entity_id
_entity_poly.type
_entity_poly.pdbx_seq_one_letter_code
_entity_poly.pdbx_strand_id
1 'polypeptide(L)'
;VHYAQGKALGGSYAVNTMSYLLSAFGAYQRWAERVGDSSYTFPNPLAYFRKSVHLTPPNLEKRNSTNATPEYDPTAFSLTEWPLQVP
;
A
#
# COMPACT_ATOMS: atom_id res chain seq x y z
N VAL A 1 -4.24 -22.94 17.98
CA VAL A 1 -4.32 -21.72 17.14
C VAL A 1 -4.06 -22.13 15.70
N HIS A 2 -4.93 -21.77 14.75
CA HIS A 2 -4.74 -22.07 13.33
C HIS A 2 -4.06 -20.89 12.64
N TYR A 3 -2.98 -21.15 11.90
CA TYR A 3 -2.24 -20.15 11.13
C TYR A 3 -2.51 -20.37 9.63
N ALA A 4 -3.48 -19.64 9.08
CA ALA A 4 -3.85 -19.78 7.68
C ALA A 4 -2.70 -19.30 6.76
N GLN A 5 -2.38 -20.08 5.73
CA GLN A 5 -1.36 -19.77 4.72
C GLN A 5 -1.89 -20.17 3.33
N GLY A 6 -1.72 -19.30 2.34
CA GLY A 6 -2.18 -19.58 0.97
C GLY A 6 -1.19 -20.49 0.23
N LYS A 7 -1.68 -21.62 -0.32
CA LYS A 7 -0.89 -22.53 -1.18
C LYS A 7 -1.39 -22.44 -2.63
N ALA A 8 -1.05 -21.34 -3.29
CA ALA A 8 -1.34 -21.07 -4.69
C ALA A 8 -0.21 -20.22 -5.30
N LEU A 9 -0.19 -20.04 -6.62
CA LEU A 9 0.64 -19.01 -7.24
C LEU A 9 0.21 -17.64 -6.66
N GLY A 10 1.15 -16.87 -6.10
CA GLY A 10 0.84 -15.67 -5.30
C GLY A 10 0.78 -15.89 -3.77
N GLY A 11 0.86 -17.15 -3.31
CA GLY A 11 0.94 -17.49 -1.89
C GLY A 11 -0.23 -16.97 -1.07
N SER A 12 0.05 -16.40 0.10
CA SER A 12 -0.97 -15.82 0.99
C SER A 12 -1.67 -14.58 0.42
N TYR A 13 -1.11 -13.92 -0.60
CA TYR A 13 -1.78 -12.79 -1.24
C TYR A 13 -3.06 -13.21 -1.97
N ALA A 14 -3.11 -14.44 -2.49
CA ALA A 14 -4.28 -14.99 -3.17
C ALA A 14 -5.49 -15.19 -2.24
N VAL A 15 -5.29 -15.17 -0.92
CA VAL A 15 -6.35 -15.38 0.09
C VAL A 15 -6.42 -14.24 1.12
N ASN A 16 -5.74 -13.11 0.87
CA ASN A 16 -5.77 -11.94 1.74
C ASN A 16 -7.08 -11.13 1.56
N THR A 17 -7.42 -10.28 2.52
CA THR A 17 -8.59 -9.38 2.48
C THR A 17 -8.41 -8.13 1.61
N MET A 18 -7.33 -8.06 0.83
CA MET A 18 -7.02 -6.99 -0.13
C MET A 18 -6.82 -5.59 0.48
N SER A 19 -6.51 -5.51 1.78
CA SER A 19 -6.25 -4.22 2.44
C SER A 19 -4.82 -3.75 2.13
N TYR A 20 -4.66 -2.57 1.53
CA TYR A 20 -3.36 -1.93 1.31
C TYR A 20 -3.12 -0.81 2.33
N LEU A 21 -2.11 -0.97 3.17
CA LEU A 21 -1.74 -0.03 4.23
C LEU A 21 -0.22 0.07 4.31
N LEU A 22 0.30 1.27 4.58
CA LEU A 22 1.70 1.47 4.95
C LEU A 22 1.85 1.48 6.47
N SER A 23 3.02 1.07 6.96
CA SER A 23 3.33 1.17 8.38
C SER A 23 3.62 2.63 8.78
N ALA A 24 3.49 2.93 10.07
CA ALA A 24 3.74 4.27 10.60
C ALA A 24 5.22 4.67 10.48
N PHE A 25 5.48 5.95 10.20
CA PHE A 25 6.83 6.53 10.10
C PHE A 25 7.74 6.14 11.30
N GLY A 26 7.22 6.22 12.52
CA GLY A 26 7.97 5.88 13.74
C GLY A 26 8.38 4.41 13.84
N ALA A 27 7.66 3.48 13.18
CA ALA A 27 8.04 2.08 13.14
C ALA A 27 9.31 1.86 12.31
N TYR A 28 9.44 2.57 11.19
CA TYR A 28 10.65 2.55 10.35
C TYR A 28 11.84 3.21 11.06
N GLN A 29 11.61 4.32 11.75
CA GLN A 29 12.63 4.97 12.57
C GLN A 29 13.16 4.02 13.65
N ARG A 30 12.26 3.39 14.41
CA ARG A 30 12.62 2.41 15.44
C ARG A 30 13.35 1.20 14.87
N TRP A 31 12.98 0.76 13.66
CA TRP A 31 13.66 -0.33 12.98
C TRP A 31 15.09 0.07 12.60
N ALA A 32 15.27 1.22 11.94
CA ALA A 32 16.58 1.75 11.55
C ALA A 32 17.53 1.88 12.76
N GLU A 33 17.04 2.40 13.88
CA GLU A 33 17.80 2.49 15.14
C GLU A 33 18.21 1.12 15.69
N ARG A 34 17.32 0.12 15.60
CA ARG A 34 17.59 -1.23 16.13
C ARG A 34 18.60 -2.01 15.30
N VAL A 35 18.58 -1.87 13.98
CA VAL A 35 19.52 -2.56 13.09
C VAL A 35 20.79 -1.75 12.84
N GLY A 36 20.83 -0.49 13.28
CA GLY A 36 21.97 0.42 13.08
C GLY A 36 22.14 0.89 11.63
N ASP A 37 21.08 0.84 10.83
CA ASP A 37 21.11 1.21 9.41
C ASP A 37 20.02 2.23 9.08
N SER A 38 20.46 3.44 8.78
CA SER A 38 19.60 4.58 8.40
C SER A 38 18.92 4.39 7.04
N SER A 39 19.36 3.45 6.21
CA SER A 39 18.71 3.12 4.94
C SER A 39 17.25 2.69 5.15
N TYR A 40 16.91 2.17 6.32
CA TYR A 40 15.54 1.77 6.68
C TYR A 40 14.64 2.92 7.17
N THR A 41 15.14 4.16 7.25
CA THR A 41 14.29 5.32 7.56
C THR A 41 13.25 5.50 6.47
N PHE A 42 12.03 5.89 6.85
CA PHE A 42 10.85 5.92 5.98
C PHE A 42 11.02 6.56 4.58
N PRO A 43 11.79 7.65 4.40
CA PRO A 43 11.92 8.29 3.08
C PRO A 43 12.49 7.38 2.00
N ASN A 44 13.39 6.46 2.36
CA ASN A 44 14.07 5.58 1.41
C ASN A 44 13.14 4.50 0.81
N PRO A 45 12.44 3.67 1.61
CA PRO A 45 11.51 2.68 1.08
C PRO A 45 10.28 3.31 0.41
N LEU A 46 9.92 4.56 0.74
CA LEU A 46 8.77 5.25 0.15
C LEU A 46 8.84 5.32 -1.38
N ALA A 47 10.03 5.56 -1.95
CA ALA A 47 10.21 5.58 -3.40
C ALA A 47 9.82 4.24 -4.05
N TYR A 48 10.14 3.12 -3.39
CA TYR A 48 9.80 1.78 -3.86
C TYR A 48 8.31 1.46 -3.70
N PHE A 49 7.69 1.88 -2.60
CA PHE A 49 6.24 1.72 -2.40
C PHE A 49 5.43 2.50 -3.43
N ARG A 50 5.84 3.73 -3.73
CA ARG A 50 5.23 4.54 -4.81
C ARG A 50 5.40 3.89 -6.16
N LYS A 51 6.57 3.29 -6.43
CA LYS A 51 6.84 2.59 -7.68
C LYS A 51 6.03 1.30 -7.82
N SER A 52 5.76 0.55 -6.75
CA SER A 52 5.09 -0.74 -6.87
C SER A 52 3.61 -0.64 -7.19
N VAL A 53 2.96 0.47 -6.81
CA VAL A 53 1.51 0.64 -6.85
C VAL A 53 1.05 1.45 -8.07
N HIS A 54 -0.06 1.02 -8.64
CA HIS A 54 -0.91 1.77 -9.55
C HIS A 54 -2.28 2.01 -8.91
N LEU A 55 -2.60 3.27 -8.58
CA LEU A 55 -3.89 3.63 -7.99
C LEU A 55 -4.97 3.74 -9.07
N THR A 56 -6.07 3.00 -8.92
CA THR A 56 -7.27 3.22 -9.72
C THR A 56 -8.14 4.27 -9.02
N PRO A 57 -8.27 5.50 -9.58
CA PRO A 57 -9.02 6.55 -8.91
C PRO A 57 -10.52 6.22 -8.80
N PRO A 58 -11.20 6.73 -7.77
CA PRO A 58 -12.63 6.51 -7.59
C PRO A 58 -13.43 7.09 -8.76
N ASN A 59 -14.30 6.27 -9.37
CA ASN A 59 -15.21 6.74 -10.40
C ASN A 59 -16.39 7.50 -9.75
N LEU A 60 -16.34 8.83 -9.81
CA LEU A 60 -17.33 9.71 -9.19
C LEU A 60 -18.71 9.63 -9.87
N GLU A 61 -18.76 9.39 -11.18
CA GLU A 61 -20.01 9.24 -11.93
C GLU A 61 -20.79 7.98 -11.52
N LYS A 62 -20.08 6.87 -11.30
CA LYS A 62 -20.69 5.62 -10.80
C LYS A 62 -21.05 5.71 -9.32
N ARG A 63 -20.27 6.47 -8.54
CA ARG A 63 -20.45 6.59 -7.09
C ARG A 63 -21.61 7.54 -6.73
N ASN A 64 -21.90 8.55 -7.57
CA ASN A 64 -23.01 9.52 -7.54
C ASN A 64 -23.84 9.59 -6.24
N SER A 65 -23.15 9.78 -5.11
CA SER A 65 -23.76 9.85 -3.79
C SER A 65 -23.35 11.17 -3.16
N THR A 66 -24.33 12.05 -2.90
CA THR A 66 -24.11 13.41 -2.39
C THR A 66 -23.47 13.44 -0.99
N ASN A 67 -23.52 12.32 -0.26
CA ASN A 67 -23.10 12.24 1.15
C ASN A 67 -21.82 11.41 1.39
N ALA A 68 -21.14 10.93 0.33
CA ALA A 68 -19.96 10.08 0.48
C ALA A 68 -18.91 10.36 -0.61
N THR A 69 -18.42 11.60 -0.64
CA THR A 69 -17.32 12.04 -1.50
C THR A 69 -16.00 11.42 -1.01
N PRO A 70 -15.32 10.59 -1.82
CA PRO A 70 -14.00 10.08 -1.47
C PRO A 70 -12.96 11.18 -1.60
N GLU A 71 -12.18 11.39 -0.55
CA GLU A 71 -11.00 12.26 -0.56
C GLU A 71 -9.75 11.39 -0.73
N TYR A 72 -8.88 11.74 -1.66
CA TYR A 72 -7.60 11.06 -1.87
C TYR A 72 -6.59 12.02 -2.50
N ASP A 73 -5.31 11.81 -2.20
CA ASP A 73 -4.21 12.55 -2.81
C ASP A 73 -3.71 11.79 -4.07
N PRO A 74 -3.90 12.32 -5.28
CA PRO A 74 -3.45 11.68 -6.51
C PRO A 74 -1.92 11.64 -6.65
N THR A 75 -1.18 12.46 -5.90
CA THR A 75 0.29 12.50 -5.92
C THR A 75 0.95 11.49 -4.99
N ALA A 76 0.15 10.83 -4.14
CA ALA A 76 0.64 9.83 -3.20
C ALA A 76 1.20 8.59 -3.90
N PHE A 77 0.77 8.30 -5.13
CA PHE A 77 1.14 7.12 -5.92
C PHE A 77 1.66 7.46 -7.31
N SER A 78 2.43 6.54 -7.88
CA SER A 78 2.85 6.60 -9.27
C SER A 78 1.65 6.35 -10.20
N LEU A 79 1.50 7.18 -11.24
CA LEU A 79 0.53 6.94 -12.33
C LEU A 79 1.03 5.91 -13.36
N THR A 80 2.26 5.42 -13.22
CA THR A 80 2.86 4.47 -14.17
C THR A 80 2.32 3.05 -13.95
N GLU A 81 2.16 2.28 -15.02
CA GLU A 81 1.55 0.95 -15.05
C GLU A 81 2.44 -0.12 -14.39
N TRP A 82 2.43 -0.17 -13.06
CA TRP A 82 3.09 -1.19 -12.26
C TRP A 82 2.09 -2.26 -11.78
N PRO A 83 2.54 -3.50 -11.53
CA PRO A 83 1.65 -4.67 -11.49
C PRO A 83 0.66 -4.69 -10.31
N LEU A 84 0.86 -3.88 -9.26
CA LEU A 84 -0.04 -3.86 -8.11
C LEU A 84 -1.11 -2.78 -8.30
N GLN A 85 -2.33 -3.19 -8.62
CA GLN A 85 -3.49 -2.31 -8.68
C GLN A 85 -4.08 -2.12 -7.27
N VAL A 86 -4.22 -0.87 -6.84
CA VAL A 86 -4.86 -0.51 -5.57
C VAL A 86 -6.18 0.22 -5.87
N PRO A 87 -7.31 -0.23 -5.31
CA PRO A 87 -8.63 0.38 -5.49
C PRO A 87 -8.85 1.63 -4.63
#